data_AF-A0A973TSB8-F1
#
_entry.id   AF-A0A973TSB8-F1
#
_cell.length_a   1.000
_cell.length_b   1.000
_cell.length_c   1.000
_cell.angle_alpha   90.00
_cell.angle_beta   90.00
_cell.angle_gamma   90.00
#
_symmetry.space_group_name_H-M   'P 1'
#
loop_
_entity.id
_entity.type
_entity.pdbx_description
1 polymer ?
#
loop_
_entity_poly.entity_id
_entity_poly.type
_entity_poly.pdbx_seq_one_letter_code
_entity_poly.pdbx_strand_id
1 'polypeptide(L)'
;MLPLAPPEGIDGPVVVAFSGGLDSTVLLHALAAVPAMRERGLRAVHVHHGLSDRADAWTAHCERVCSAWKVPLHVARVVVDRRSKRGLEAAARDARHAALADALEPGGLLALAHHRDDQAETFLLRALRA
;
A
#
# COMPACT_ATOMS: atom_id res chain seq x y z
N MET A 1 7.44 5.70 -21.24
CA MET A 1 7.22 4.67 -20.21
C MET A 1 8.54 4.53 -19.47
N LEU A 2 8.66 5.10 -18.27
CA LEU A 2 9.92 5.07 -17.51
C LEU A 2 10.19 3.60 -17.13
N PRO A 3 11.40 3.05 -17.36
CA PRO A 3 11.69 1.69 -16.92
C PRO A 3 11.69 1.70 -15.39
N LEU A 4 10.71 1.03 -14.80
CA LEU A 4 10.64 0.79 -13.35
C LEU A 4 11.62 -0.36 -13.03
N ALA A 5 12.91 -0.12 -13.27
CA ALA A 5 13.94 -1.02 -12.78
C ALA A 5 14.06 -0.83 -11.27
N PRO A 6 14.02 -1.90 -10.47
CA PRO A 6 14.27 -1.82 -9.04
C PRO A 6 15.66 -1.23 -8.77
N PRO A 7 15.88 -0.56 -7.63
CA PRO A 7 17.22 -0.18 -7.19
C PRO A 7 18.14 -1.40 -7.12
N GLU A 8 19.42 -1.22 -7.48
CA GLU A 8 20.44 -2.28 -7.39
C GLU A 8 20.58 -2.80 -5.94
N GLY A 9 20.77 -4.12 -5.78
CA GLY A 9 20.95 -4.76 -4.47
C GLY A 9 19.66 -5.18 -3.74
N ILE A 10 18.51 -5.15 -4.43
CA ILE A 10 17.21 -5.58 -3.88
C ILE A 10 16.71 -6.82 -4.62
N ASP A 11 16.97 -8.00 -4.08
CA ASP A 11 16.61 -9.29 -4.70
C ASP A 11 15.33 -9.92 -4.11
N GLY A 12 14.84 -9.41 -2.98
CA GLY A 12 13.67 -9.98 -2.29
C GLY A 12 12.33 -9.67 -2.96
N PRO A 13 11.22 -10.16 -2.37
CA PRO A 13 9.89 -10.04 -2.95
C PRO A 13 9.40 -8.60 -3.03
N VAL A 14 8.59 -8.32 -4.04
CA VAL A 14 7.99 -7.01 -4.26
C VAL A 14 6.59 -6.99 -3.66
N VAL A 15 6.36 -6.11 -2.70
CA VAL A 15 5.10 -5.94 -1.99
C VAL A 15 4.50 -4.59 -2.36
N VAL A 16 3.29 -4.59 -2.93
CA VAL A 16 2.56 -3.35 -3.22
C VAL A 16 1.60 -3.03 -2.07
N ALA A 17 1.71 -1.84 -1.49
CA ALA A 17 0.68 -1.35 -0.59
C ALA A 17 -0.56 -0.95 -1.41
N PHE A 18 -1.56 -1.83 -1.42
CA PHE A 18 -2.70 -1.74 -2.31
C PHE A 18 -3.95 -1.28 -1.58
N SER A 19 -4.33 -0.01 -1.77
CA SER A 19 -5.53 0.56 -1.16
C SER A 19 -6.81 0.25 -1.92
N GLY A 20 -6.70 -0.13 -3.20
CA GLY A 20 -7.83 -0.23 -4.13
C GLY A 20 -8.20 1.09 -4.80
N GLY A 21 -7.47 2.18 -4.48
CA GLY A 21 -7.59 3.46 -5.19
C GLY A 21 -6.84 3.46 -6.53
N LEU A 22 -7.12 4.45 -7.37
CA LEU A 22 -6.54 4.61 -8.71
C LEU A 22 -5.01 4.42 -8.72
N ASP A 23 -4.33 5.16 -7.86
CA ASP A 23 -2.87 5.22 -7.84
C ASP A 23 -2.24 3.86 -7.54
N SER A 24 -2.74 3.21 -6.49
CA SER A 24 -2.30 1.87 -6.10
C SER A 24 -2.67 0.81 -7.13
N THR A 25 -3.77 1.02 -7.86
CA THR A 25 -4.22 0.15 -8.95
C THR A 25 -3.31 0.27 -10.17
N VAL A 26 -2.93 1.49 -10.56
CA VAL A 26 -1.98 1.75 -11.64
C VAL A 26 -0.60 1.19 -11.30
N LEU A 27 -0.11 1.41 -10.08
CA LEU A 27 1.16 0.86 -9.62
C LEU A 27 1.16 -0.67 -9.65
N LEU A 28 0.12 -1.31 -9.09
CA LEU A 28 -0.03 -2.76 -9.09
C LEU A 28 -0.11 -3.30 -10.53
N HIS A 29 -0.88 -2.65 -11.40
CA HIS A 29 -1.00 -3.05 -12.79
C HIS A 29 0.35 -2.99 -13.53
N ALA A 30 1.08 -1.88 -13.39
CA ALA A 30 2.36 -1.67 -14.03
C ALA A 30 3.39 -2.72 -13.58
N LEU A 31 3.48 -2.99 -12.28
CA LEU A 31 4.37 -4.02 -11.73
C LEU A 31 3.96 -5.43 -12.17
N ALA A 32 2.65 -5.73 -12.18
CA ALA A 32 2.14 -7.01 -12.62
C ALA A 32 2.33 -7.28 -14.13
N ALA A 33 2.59 -6.23 -14.92
CA ALA A 33 2.91 -6.36 -16.34
C ALA A 33 4.40 -6.69 -16.59
N VAL A 34 5.27 -6.59 -15.58
CA VAL A 34 6.71 -6.87 -15.69
C VAL A 34 7.00 -8.31 -15.21
N PRO A 35 7.40 -9.25 -16.08
CA PRO A 35 7.63 -10.65 -15.70
C PRO A 35 8.65 -10.81 -14.56
N ALA A 36 9.75 -10.05 -14.59
CA ALA A 36 10.76 -10.08 -13.54
C ALA A 36 10.20 -9.73 -12.14
N MET A 37 9.18 -8.87 -12.05
CA MET A 37 8.55 -8.57 -10.76
C MET A 37 7.74 -9.76 -10.25
N ARG A 38 7.06 -10.47 -11.16
CA ARG A 38 6.32 -11.71 -10.83
C ARG A 38 7.25 -12.83 -10.40
N GLU A 39 8.35 -13.02 -11.12
CA GLU A 39 9.37 -14.03 -10.81
C GLU A 39 10.00 -13.81 -9.43
N ARG A 40 10.15 -12.55 -9.02
CA ARG A 40 10.58 -12.16 -7.67
C ARG A 40 9.52 -12.36 -6.59
N GLY A 41 8.29 -12.76 -6.92
CA GLY A 41 7.22 -12.95 -5.94
C GLY A 41 6.39 -11.69 -5.66
N LEU A 42 6.05 -10.92 -6.70
CA LEU A 42 5.12 -9.79 -6.60
C LEU A 42 3.83 -10.19 -5.87
N ARG A 43 3.49 -9.43 -4.83
CA ARG A 43 2.24 -9.56 -4.06
C ARG A 43 1.69 -8.19 -3.66
N ALA A 44 0.41 -8.15 -3.33
CA ALA A 44 -0.26 -6.97 -2.82
C ALA A 44 -0.65 -7.15 -1.34
N VAL A 45 -0.63 -6.07 -0.58
CA VAL A 45 -1.14 -6.01 0.80
C VAL A 45 -2.20 -4.91 0.88
N HIS A 46 -3.41 -5.29 1.29
CA HIS A 46 -4.48 -4.35 1.62
C HIS A 46 -4.65 -4.26 3.14
N VAL A 47 -4.66 -3.06 3.69
CA VAL A 47 -4.87 -2.84 5.14
C VAL A 47 -6.32 -2.46 5.37
N HIS A 48 -7.07 -3.35 6.04
CA HIS A 48 -8.43 -3.12 6.47
C HIS A 48 -8.42 -2.56 7.90
N HIS A 49 -8.72 -1.27 8.03
CA HIS A 49 -8.71 -0.53 9.30
C HIS A 49 -10.07 -0.48 10.02
N GLY A 50 -11.15 -0.95 9.39
CA GLY A 50 -12.49 -0.97 9.99
C GLY A 50 -13.10 0.39 10.33
N LEU A 51 -12.56 1.49 9.79
CA LEU A 51 -13.04 2.86 10.11
C LEU A 51 -14.17 3.34 9.20
N SER A 52 -14.29 2.79 8.00
CA SER A 52 -15.33 3.14 7.04
C SER A 52 -16.37 2.04 6.98
N ASP A 53 -17.64 2.42 6.88
CA ASP A 53 -18.75 1.47 6.64
C ASP A 53 -18.60 0.70 5.31
N ARG A 54 -17.75 1.19 4.41
CA ARG A 54 -17.43 0.53 3.13
C ARG A 54 -16.15 -0.33 3.19
N ALA A 55 -15.52 -0.50 4.35
CA ALA A 55 -14.22 -1.16 4.45
C ALA A 55 -14.22 -2.60 3.88
N ASP A 56 -15.26 -3.38 4.14
CA ASP A 56 -15.37 -4.73 3.55
C ASP A 56 -15.62 -4.69 2.03
N ALA A 57 -16.36 -3.70 1.54
CA ALA A 57 -16.57 -3.51 0.10
C ALA A 57 -15.25 -3.15 -0.62
N TRP A 58 -14.38 -2.36 0.03
CA TRP A 58 -13.03 -2.07 -0.46
C TRP A 58 -12.15 -3.33 -0.49
N THR A 59 -12.21 -4.16 0.56
CA THR A 59 -11.50 -5.44 0.57
C THR A 59 -11.95 -6.34 -0.58
N ALA A 60 -13.26 -6.49 -0.77
CA ALA A 60 -13.81 -7.28 -1.87
C ALA A 60 -13.40 -6.71 -3.26
N HIS A 61 -13.30 -5.38 -3.39
CA HIS A 61 -12.75 -4.76 -4.59
C HIS A 61 -11.29 -5.15 -4.83
N CYS A 62 -10.44 -5.06 -3.80
CA CYS A 62 -9.04 -5.43 -3.89
C CYS A 62 -8.86 -6.91 -4.28
N GLU A 63 -9.65 -7.80 -3.68
CA GLU A 63 -9.67 -9.23 -3.99
C GLU A 63 -10.01 -9.49 -5.46
N ARG A 64 -11.04 -8.82 -5.99
CA ARG A 64 -11.42 -8.95 -7.41
C ARG A 64 -10.30 -8.50 -8.35
N VAL A 65 -9.68 -7.36 -8.08
CA VAL A 65 -8.57 -6.82 -8.91
C VAL A 65 -7.38 -7.76 -8.89
N CYS A 66 -6.94 -8.17 -7.70
CA CYS A 66 -5.79 -9.06 -7.53
C CYS A 66 -6.05 -10.45 -8.15
N SER A 67 -7.26 -11.00 -8.00
CA SER A 67 -7.67 -12.25 -8.65
C SER A 67 -7.63 -12.13 -10.17
N ALA A 68 -8.14 -11.03 -10.74
CA ALA A 68 -8.14 -10.82 -12.19
C ALA A 68 -6.72 -10.77 -12.78
N TRP A 69 -5.77 -10.22 -12.04
CA TRP A 69 -4.37 -10.12 -12.46
C TRP A 69 -3.48 -11.26 -11.98
N LYS A 70 -4.04 -12.24 -11.27
CA LYS A 70 -3.32 -13.35 -10.66
C LYS A 70 -2.15 -12.86 -9.81
N VAL A 71 -2.40 -11.86 -8.97
CA VAL A 71 -1.45 -11.37 -7.96
C VAL A 71 -1.94 -11.82 -6.59
N PRO A 72 -1.10 -12.48 -5.76
CA PRO A 72 -1.47 -12.80 -4.40
C PRO A 72 -1.82 -11.55 -3.60
N LEU A 73 -2.93 -11.59 -2.87
CA LEU A 73 -3.37 -10.51 -1.98
C LEU A 73 -3.35 -11.00 -0.53
N HIS A 74 -2.66 -10.25 0.32
CA HIS A 74 -2.79 -10.37 1.76
C HIS A 74 -3.67 -9.23 2.30
N VAL A 75 -4.74 -9.57 3.01
CA VAL A 75 -5.60 -8.59 3.69
C VAL A 75 -5.21 -8.53 5.16
N ALA A 76 -4.50 -7.48 5.55
CA ALA A 76 -4.12 -7.23 6.94
C ALA A 76 -5.24 -6.46 7.65
N ARG A 77 -5.95 -7.12 8.56
CA ARG A 77 -6.94 -6.47 9.42
C ARG A 77 -6.25 -5.89 10.65
N VAL A 78 -6.39 -4.58 10.85
CA VAL A 78 -5.74 -3.86 11.96
C VAL A 78 -6.77 -3.23 12.89
N VAL A 79 -6.37 -3.05 14.15
CA VAL A 79 -7.15 -2.30 15.13
C VAL A 79 -6.57 -0.90 15.25
N VAL A 80 -7.41 0.11 15.06
CA VAL A 80 -7.03 1.52 15.21
C VAL A 80 -7.56 2.06 16.53
N ASP A 81 -6.66 2.61 17.36
CA ASP A 81 -7.07 3.31 18.58
C ASP A 81 -7.77 4.64 18.24
N ARG A 82 -9.10 4.62 18.35
CA ARG A 82 -9.95 5.79 18.09
C ARG A 82 -9.81 6.90 19.13
N ARG A 83 -9.17 6.62 20.28
CA ARG A 83 -8.95 7.56 21.38
C ARG A 83 -7.52 8.11 21.41
N SER A 84 -6.71 7.80 20.39
CA SER A 84 -5.33 8.27 20.30
C SER A 84 -5.25 9.80 20.45
N LYS A 85 -4.37 10.25 21.35
CA LYS A 85 -4.08 11.68 21.56
C LYS A 85 -3.50 12.38 20.33
N ARG A 86 -3.01 11.61 19.34
CA ARG A 86 -2.50 12.12 18.06
C ARG A 86 -3.58 12.26 16.98
N GLY A 87 -4.83 11.88 17.29
CA GLY A 87 -5.94 11.85 16.35
C GLY A 87 -6.08 10.50 15.63
N LEU A 88 -7.28 10.29 15.08
CA LEU A 88 -7.67 9.03 14.42
C LEU A 88 -6.83 8.73 13.17
N GLU A 89 -6.53 9.75 12.37
CA GLU A 89 -5.76 9.62 11.13
C GLU A 89 -4.34 9.14 11.40
N ALA A 90 -3.66 9.76 12.38
CA ALA A 90 -2.32 9.36 12.79
C ALA A 90 -2.30 7.91 13.28
N ALA A 91 -3.27 7.52 14.12
CA ALA A 91 -3.39 6.14 14.60
C ALA A 91 -3.62 5.14 13.46
N ALA A 92 -4.46 5.48 12.48
CA ALA A 92 -4.70 4.64 11.31
C ALA A 92 -3.43 4.53 10.44
N ARG A 93 -2.68 5.62 10.27
CA ARG A 93 -1.41 5.66 9.54
C ARG A 93 -0.36 4.76 10.21
N ASP A 94 -0.24 4.83 11.53
CA ASP A 94 0.70 4.01 12.30
C ASP A 94 0.35 2.51 12.18
N ALA A 95 -0.92 2.16 12.37
CA ALA A 95 -1.40 0.79 12.22
C ALA A 95 -1.15 0.25 10.80
N ARG A 96 -1.36 1.08 9.78
CA ARG A 96 -1.06 0.73 8.38
C ARG A 96 0.42 0.50 8.15
N HIS A 97 1.29 1.37 8.65
CA HIS A 97 2.73 1.20 8.49
C HIS A 97 3.24 -0.05 9.21
N ALA A 98 2.76 -0.33 10.41
CA ALA A 98 3.11 -1.54 11.15
C ALA A 98 2.71 -2.80 10.35
N ALA A 99 1.46 -2.88 9.89
CA ALA A 99 1.00 -4.02 9.10
C ALA A 99 1.77 -4.22 7.77
N LEU A 100 2.15 -3.13 7.10
CA LEU A 100 2.97 -3.21 5.89
C LEU A 100 4.41 -3.64 6.18
N ALA A 101 4.98 -3.22 7.31
CA ALA A 101 6.30 -3.65 7.75
C ALA A 101 6.31 -5.13 8.13
N ASP A 102 5.29 -5.61 8.86
CA ASP A 102 5.14 -7.02 9.23
C ASP A 102 4.95 -7.94 8.02
N ALA A 103 4.35 -7.41 6.95
CA ALA A 103 4.18 -8.13 5.68
C ALA A 103 5.44 -8.14 4.79
N LEU A 104 6.50 -7.41 5.18
CA LEU A 104 7.74 -7.31 4.43
C LEU A 104 8.78 -8.29 4.96
N GLU A 105 9.31 -9.13 4.07
CA GLU A 105 10.42 -10.02 4.40
C GLU A 105 11.77 -9.27 4.32
N PRO A 106 12.81 -9.74 5.04
CA PRO A 106 14.16 -9.21 4.88
C PRO A 106 14.60 -9.17 3.40
N GLY A 107 15.07 -8.01 2.94
CA GLY A 107 15.47 -7.80 1.54
C GLY A 107 14.30 -7.58 0.55
N GLY A 108 13.05 -7.59 1.03
CA GLY A 108 11.87 -7.27 0.24
C GLY A 108 11.75 -5.78 -0.10
N LEU A 109 11.02 -5.47 -1.17
CA LEU A 109 10.73 -4.12 -1.62
C LEU A 109 9.28 -3.76 -1.34
N LEU A 110 9.03 -2.71 -0.57
CA LEU A 110 7.69 -2.12 -0.41
C LEU A 110 7.48 -0.99 -1.44
N ALA A 111 6.53 -1.18 -2.35
CA ALA A 111 6.11 -0.19 -3.34
C ALA A 111 4.86 0.57 -2.84
N LEU A 112 4.96 1.90 -2.77
CA LEU A 112 3.92 2.81 -2.31
C LEU A 112 3.48 3.71 -3.47
N ALA A 113 2.16 3.88 -3.65
CA ALA A 113 1.60 4.73 -4.69
C ALA A 113 1.38 6.18 -4.21
N HIS A 114 2.37 6.77 -3.54
CA HIS A 114 2.26 8.17 -3.09
C HIS A 114 2.32 9.11 -4.31
N HIS A 115 1.20 9.77 -4.61
CA HIS A 115 1.16 10.81 -5.63
C HIS A 115 1.79 12.11 -5.11
N ARG A 116 2.17 12.98 -6.05
CA ARG A 116 2.68 14.34 -5.78
C ARG A 116 1.73 15.19 -4.91
N ASP A 117 0.45 14.83 -4.83
CA ASP A 117 -0.55 15.56 -4.05
C ASP A 117 -0.41 15.34 -2.54
N ASP A 118 0.04 14.14 -2.10
CA ASP A 118 0.35 13.88 -0.68
C ASP A 118 1.48 14.78 -0.17
N GLN A 119 2.41 15.17 -1.05
CA GLN A 119 3.50 16.10 -0.73
C GLN A 119 3.01 17.54 -0.64
N ALA A 120 2.06 17.95 -1.49
CA ALA A 120 1.46 19.29 -1.45
C ALA A 120 0.58 19.46 -0.21
N GLU A 121 -0.21 18.45 0.14
CA GLU A 121 -1.03 18.45 1.36
C GLU A 121 -0.16 18.43 2.62
N THR A 122 0.89 17.59 2.65
CA THR A 122 1.86 17.57 3.75
C THR A 122 2.60 18.91 3.89
N PHE A 123 2.95 19.55 2.78
CA PHE A 123 3.56 20.88 2.77
C PHE A 123 2.60 21.95 3.30
N LEU A 124 1.36 22.00 2.80
CA LEU A 124 0.33 22.95 3.24
C LEU A 124 -0.02 22.78 4.72
N LEU A 125 -0.21 21.54 5.19
CA LEU A 125 -0.49 21.25 6.61
C LEU A 125 0.69 21.62 7.52
N ARG A 126 1.93 21.50 7.04
CA ARG A 126 3.12 21.95 7.78
C ARG A 126 3.26 23.47 7.77
N ALA A 127 3.00 24.11 6.64
CA ALA A 127 3.07 25.57 6.50
C ALA A 127 2.01 26.30 7.33
N LEU A 128 0.80 25.72 7.47
CA LEU A 128 -0.28 26.25 8.32
C LEU A 128 -0.08 25.99 9.83
N ARG A 129 0.90 25.17 10.21
CA ARG A 129 1.27 24.89 11.60
C ARG A 129 2.55 25.63 12.05
N ALA A 130 3.16 26.41 11.16
CA ALA A 130 4.34 27.25 11.41
C ALA A 130 3.96 28.69 11.72
#